data_AF-A0A6B0DXC5-F1
#
_entry.id   AF-A0A6B0DXC5-F1
#
_cell.length_a   1.000
_cell.length_b   1.000
_cell.length_c   1.000
_cell.angle_alpha   90.00
_cell.angle_beta   90.00
_cell.angle_gamma   90.00
#
_symmetry.space_group_name_H-M   'P 1'
#
loop_
_entity.id
_entity.type
_entity.pdbx_description
1 polymer ?
#
loop_
_entity_poly.entity_id
_entity_poly.type
_entity_poly.pdbx_seq_one_letter_code
_entity_poly.pdbx_strand_id
1 'polypeptide(L)'
;MNSREILESFEGRMREFIDGENFKKCIQCGICGGSCPFGFYTDFTPRKIITATRAEIVNEVIESNAPWLCTSCNLCTSRCPSKIPITDALIPVLRELAMNYSHPPDELGQALTNIHRMGNSFGESNKKRTKWSEGIGFPVKVLKKGEHVEYLFIVDDFGSFDLRGQEITKAIAKLFRILGIDFGILGEKEKSIGDHVRLAGEFGLFEEIAKSNINELKNYSFEKIITMDPHAFNSLKNEYPKFNFSKDVIHYTQLIDERLNDIKKILHPLNYTVTYHDPCYLGRKNGIYDAPRRIIESIPGIKFVEMYRNRENSFCCGGGGGGIWYDSYIKKYVKVRPAEERVLEASKTGANVLLVTCPIDAIMFEDAIKVTGLEGKLKVMDISELLLESIGKGV
;
A
#
# COMPACT_ATOMS: atom_id res chain seq x y z
N MET A 1 -6.22 1.34 -33.55
CA MET A 1 -7.67 1.47 -33.30
C MET A 1 -8.06 2.94 -33.45
N ASN A 2 -9.28 3.22 -33.91
CA ASN A 2 -9.76 4.60 -34.06
C ASN A 2 -10.15 5.16 -32.67
N SER A 3 -9.98 6.47 -32.42
CA SER A 3 -10.30 7.12 -31.14
C SER A 3 -11.70 6.81 -30.62
N ARG A 4 -12.66 6.57 -31.52
CA ARG A 4 -14.02 6.15 -31.18
C ARG A 4 -14.08 4.81 -30.43
N GLU A 5 -13.29 3.82 -30.85
CA GLU A 5 -13.29 2.49 -30.21
C GLU A 5 -12.69 2.56 -28.79
N ILE A 6 -11.66 3.39 -28.61
CA ILE A 6 -11.04 3.64 -27.30
C ILE A 6 -12.06 4.31 -26.36
N LEU A 7 -12.83 5.28 -26.86
CA LEU A 7 -13.89 5.93 -26.10
C LEU A 7 -15.01 4.95 -25.71
N GLU A 8 -15.49 4.15 -26.66
CA GLU A 8 -16.53 3.15 -26.41
C GLU A 8 -16.07 2.12 -25.36
N SER A 9 -14.81 1.68 -25.43
CA SER A 9 -14.18 0.82 -24.43
C SER A 9 -14.10 1.51 -23.06
N PHE A 10 -13.61 2.75 -23.01
CA PHE A 10 -13.54 3.55 -21.78
C PHE A 10 -14.91 3.67 -21.09
N GLU A 11 -15.94 4.07 -21.83
CA GLU A 11 -17.28 4.22 -21.26
C GLU A 11 -17.87 2.88 -20.80
N GLY A 12 -17.64 1.82 -21.59
CA GLY A 12 -18.03 0.45 -21.23
C GLY A 12 -17.46 0.04 -19.89
N ARG A 13 -16.13 0.18 -19.73
CA ARG A 13 -15.42 -0.16 -18.50
C ARG A 13 -15.85 0.71 -17.33
N MET A 14 -16.00 2.02 -17.52
CA MET A 14 -16.44 2.91 -16.44
C MET A 14 -17.83 2.53 -15.88
N ARG A 15 -18.74 1.99 -16.69
CA ARG A 15 -20.08 1.54 -16.23
C ARG A 15 -20.04 0.34 -15.28
N GLU A 16 -18.94 -0.42 -15.26
CA GLU A 16 -18.78 -1.56 -14.34
C GLU A 16 -18.42 -1.14 -12.91
N PHE A 17 -17.97 0.10 -12.71
CA PHE A 17 -17.58 0.62 -11.41
C PHE A 17 -18.73 1.34 -10.73
N ILE A 18 -18.85 1.15 -9.42
CA ILE A 18 -19.75 1.95 -8.57
C ILE A 18 -19.39 3.42 -8.77
N ASP A 19 -20.41 4.26 -8.99
CA ASP A 19 -20.25 5.69 -9.23
C ASP A 19 -19.39 6.04 -10.46
N GLY A 20 -19.13 5.07 -11.35
CA GLY A 20 -18.23 5.23 -12.48
C GLY A 20 -18.63 6.38 -13.39
N GLU A 21 -19.93 6.62 -13.61
CA GLU A 21 -20.42 7.74 -14.42
C GLU A 21 -20.40 9.11 -13.71
N ASN A 22 -20.05 9.19 -12.42
CA ASN A 22 -20.01 10.47 -11.70
C ASN A 22 -18.98 11.45 -12.27
N PHE A 23 -18.02 11.00 -13.08
CA PHE A 23 -17.12 11.92 -13.80
C PHE A 23 -17.89 12.94 -14.66
N LYS A 24 -19.07 12.56 -15.21
CA LYS A 24 -19.97 13.45 -15.95
C LYS A 24 -20.55 14.58 -15.08
N LYS A 25 -20.63 14.38 -13.75
CA LYS A 25 -21.12 15.33 -12.74
C LYS A 25 -20.05 16.28 -12.22
N CYS A 26 -18.85 16.29 -12.82
CA CYS A 26 -17.75 17.12 -12.35
C CYS A 26 -18.05 18.62 -12.46
N ILE A 27 -17.94 19.33 -11.33
CA ILE A 27 -18.12 20.79 -11.24
C ILE A 27 -16.84 21.60 -11.53
N GLN A 28 -15.75 20.95 -11.94
CA GLN A 28 -14.49 21.60 -12.34
C GLN A 28 -13.81 22.48 -11.28
N CYS A 29 -14.11 22.29 -9.98
CA CYS A 29 -13.55 23.08 -8.88
C CYS A 29 -12.01 23.02 -8.73
N GLY A 30 -11.34 21.98 -9.28
CA GLY A 30 -9.88 21.88 -9.30
C GLY A 30 -9.19 21.40 -8.02
N ILE A 31 -9.94 21.09 -6.95
CA ILE A 31 -9.40 20.52 -5.70
C ILE A 31 -8.55 19.27 -5.97
N CYS A 32 -9.00 18.39 -6.87
CA CYS A 32 -8.28 17.17 -7.23
C CYS A 32 -6.94 17.45 -7.93
N GLY A 33 -6.85 18.52 -8.72
CA GLY A 33 -5.61 18.96 -9.35
C GLY A 33 -4.62 19.55 -8.34
N GLY A 34 -5.09 20.46 -7.49
CA GLY A 34 -4.27 21.09 -6.45
C GLY A 34 -3.85 20.14 -5.32
N SER A 35 -4.59 19.04 -5.12
CA SER A 35 -4.23 18.01 -4.13
C SER A 35 -3.28 16.93 -4.68
N CYS A 36 -3.05 16.87 -5.99
CA CYS A 36 -2.25 15.80 -6.58
C CYS A 36 -0.77 15.97 -6.23
N PRO A 37 -0.09 14.95 -5.64
CA PRO A 37 1.34 15.03 -5.37
C PRO A 37 2.21 15.26 -6.62
N PHE A 38 1.72 14.83 -7.79
CA PHE A 38 2.38 15.02 -9.08
C PHE A 38 1.77 16.15 -9.91
N GLY A 39 0.95 17.03 -9.30
CA GLY A 39 0.18 18.04 -10.01
C GLY A 39 1.00 18.99 -10.90
N PHE A 40 2.26 19.23 -10.53
CA PHE A 40 3.20 20.06 -11.31
C PHE A 40 3.95 19.31 -12.42
N TYR A 41 3.94 17.97 -12.40
CA TYR A 41 4.72 17.13 -13.30
C TYR A 41 3.85 16.40 -14.33
N THR A 42 2.58 16.13 -13.99
CA THR A 42 1.66 15.41 -14.87
C THR A 42 1.10 16.31 -15.98
N ASP A 43 1.05 15.79 -17.21
CA ASP A 43 0.48 16.47 -18.37
C ASP A 43 -1.02 16.75 -18.14
N PHE A 44 -1.70 15.75 -17.58
CA PHE A 44 -3.11 15.80 -17.18
C PHE A 44 -3.25 15.63 -15.67
N THR A 45 -3.46 16.74 -14.95
CA THR A 45 -3.91 16.67 -13.55
C THR A 45 -5.25 15.95 -13.45
N PRO A 46 -5.65 15.39 -12.30
CA PRO A 46 -6.94 14.71 -12.18
C PRO A 46 -8.15 15.51 -12.70
N ARG A 47 -8.15 16.83 -12.53
CA ARG A 47 -9.17 17.71 -13.13
C ARG A 47 -9.11 17.69 -14.66
N LYS A 48 -7.90 17.83 -15.23
CA LYS A 48 -7.70 17.79 -16.69
C LYS A 48 -8.09 16.43 -17.26
N ILE A 49 -7.77 15.32 -16.58
CA ILE A 49 -8.21 13.98 -16.99
C ILE A 49 -9.73 13.93 -17.10
N ILE A 50 -10.47 14.34 -16.06
CA ILE A 50 -11.95 14.32 -16.09
C ILE A 50 -12.50 15.22 -17.21
N THR A 51 -11.84 16.36 -17.47
CA THR A 51 -12.26 17.27 -18.54
C THR A 51 -12.01 16.65 -19.91
N ALA A 52 -10.85 16.02 -20.09
CA ALA A 52 -10.45 15.34 -21.30
C ALA A 52 -11.39 14.16 -21.61
N THR A 53 -11.72 13.33 -20.62
CA THR A 53 -12.66 12.23 -20.84
C THR A 53 -14.07 12.71 -21.18
N ARG A 54 -14.53 13.83 -20.59
CA ARG A 54 -15.81 14.48 -20.96
C ARG A 54 -15.80 15.14 -22.33
N ALA A 55 -14.62 15.53 -22.82
CA ALA A 55 -14.41 16.06 -24.16
C ALA A 55 -14.05 14.96 -25.17
N GLU A 56 -14.22 13.68 -24.78
CA GLU A 56 -14.01 12.51 -25.64
C GLU A 56 -12.58 12.32 -26.17
N ILE A 57 -11.60 13.03 -25.59
CA ILE A 57 -10.17 12.96 -25.94
C ILE A 57 -9.41 11.97 -25.03
N VAL A 58 -9.97 10.78 -24.85
CA VAL A 58 -9.40 9.73 -23.99
C VAL A 58 -8.04 9.25 -24.51
N ASN A 59 -7.87 9.22 -25.84
CA ASN A 59 -6.63 8.81 -26.49
C ASN A 59 -5.41 9.65 -26.06
N GLU A 60 -5.56 10.98 -25.96
CA GLU A 60 -4.47 11.86 -25.51
C GLU A 60 -4.08 11.60 -24.05
N VAL A 61 -5.05 11.23 -23.22
CA VAL A 61 -4.78 10.93 -21.80
C VAL A 61 -3.99 9.64 -21.66
N ILE A 62 -4.36 8.58 -22.38
CA ILE A 62 -3.69 7.27 -22.28
C ILE A 62 -2.28 7.28 -22.90
N GLU A 63 -2.01 8.18 -23.84
CA GLU A 63 -0.69 8.41 -24.44
C GLU A 63 0.22 9.31 -23.59
N SER A 64 -0.34 10.03 -22.61
CA SER A 64 0.41 10.94 -21.73
C SER A 64 1.11 10.23 -20.57
N ASN A 65 1.91 10.97 -19.80
CA ASN A 65 2.49 10.46 -18.55
C ASN A 65 1.47 10.33 -17.40
N ALA A 66 0.26 10.86 -17.54
CA ALA A 66 -0.66 11.07 -16.42
C ALA A 66 -1.19 9.77 -15.78
N PRO A 67 -1.56 8.72 -16.54
CA PRO A 67 -1.96 7.45 -15.93
C PRO A 67 -0.84 6.84 -15.10
N TRP A 68 0.41 7.00 -15.52
CA TRP A 68 1.58 6.36 -14.93
C TRP A 68 2.19 7.13 -13.77
N LEU A 69 2.02 8.45 -13.71
CA LEU A 69 2.42 9.24 -12.54
C LEU A 69 1.43 9.12 -11.37
N CYS A 70 0.19 8.67 -11.59
CA CYS A 70 -0.76 8.51 -10.50
C CYS A 70 -0.38 7.34 -9.58
N THR A 71 -0.25 7.57 -8.27
CA THR A 71 0.06 6.49 -7.31
C THR A 71 -1.18 5.93 -6.60
N SER A 72 -2.37 6.27 -7.10
CA SER A 72 -3.66 5.87 -6.53
C SER A 72 -3.82 6.16 -5.03
N CYS A 73 -3.15 7.19 -4.52
CA CYS A 73 -3.14 7.54 -3.09
C CYS A 73 -4.48 7.99 -2.50
N ASN A 74 -5.54 8.09 -3.31
CA ASN A 74 -6.91 8.49 -2.96
C ASN A 74 -7.11 9.92 -2.45
N LEU A 75 -6.08 10.77 -2.39
CA LEU A 75 -6.23 12.13 -1.86
C LEU A 75 -7.20 12.98 -2.71
N CYS A 76 -7.08 12.92 -4.04
CA CYS A 76 -7.96 13.62 -4.96
C CYS A 76 -9.43 13.14 -4.88
N THR A 77 -9.64 11.82 -4.80
CA THR A 77 -10.96 11.19 -4.67
C THR A 77 -11.62 11.60 -3.35
N SER A 78 -10.89 11.50 -2.23
CA SER A 78 -11.42 11.78 -0.89
C SER A 78 -11.90 13.23 -0.70
N ARG A 79 -11.34 14.18 -1.46
CA ARG A 79 -11.69 15.60 -1.42
C ARG A 79 -12.64 16.02 -2.53
N CYS A 80 -13.13 15.09 -3.36
CA CYS A 80 -13.97 15.41 -4.49
C CYS A 80 -15.42 15.68 -4.02
N PRO A 81 -15.95 16.91 -4.15
CA PRO A 81 -17.34 17.20 -3.76
C PRO A 81 -18.36 16.44 -4.62
N SER A 82 -18.00 16.13 -5.87
CA SER A 82 -18.83 15.35 -6.81
C SER A 82 -18.65 13.83 -6.65
N LYS A 83 -17.85 13.35 -5.67
CA LYS A 83 -17.60 11.92 -5.41
C LYS A 83 -17.21 11.14 -6.67
N ILE A 84 -16.28 11.67 -7.45
CA ILE A 84 -15.77 11.00 -8.66
C ILE A 84 -14.77 9.93 -8.23
N PRO A 85 -14.93 8.65 -8.63
CA PRO A 85 -14.02 7.56 -8.27
C PRO A 85 -12.72 7.61 -9.09
N ILE A 86 -11.90 8.65 -8.88
CA ILE A 86 -10.71 8.91 -9.69
C ILE A 86 -9.70 7.76 -9.58
N THR A 87 -9.39 7.31 -8.38
CA THR A 87 -8.34 6.31 -8.15
C THR A 87 -8.83 4.86 -8.21
N ASP A 88 -10.14 4.63 -8.06
CA ASP A 88 -10.71 3.28 -8.06
C ASP A 88 -11.27 2.85 -9.42
N ALA A 89 -11.68 3.82 -10.25
CA ALA A 89 -12.24 3.57 -11.57
C ALA A 89 -11.42 4.30 -12.66
N LEU A 90 -11.43 5.64 -12.63
CA LEU A 90 -10.92 6.44 -13.75
C LEU A 90 -9.47 6.12 -14.12
N ILE A 91 -8.56 6.14 -13.14
CA ILE A 91 -7.13 5.86 -13.38
C ILE A 91 -6.90 4.39 -13.76
N PRO A 92 -7.39 3.38 -13.02
CA PRO A 92 -7.24 1.98 -13.42
C PRO A 92 -7.78 1.66 -14.83
N VAL A 93 -8.94 2.20 -15.21
CA VAL A 93 -9.51 2.03 -16.56
C VAL A 93 -8.63 2.72 -17.61
N LEU A 94 -8.15 3.93 -17.35
CA LEU A 94 -7.21 4.60 -18.28
C LEU A 94 -5.91 3.81 -18.45
N ARG A 95 -5.43 3.15 -17.39
CA ARG A 95 -4.23 2.29 -17.47
C ARG A 95 -4.49 1.00 -18.24
N GLU A 96 -5.63 0.36 -18.04
CA GLU A 96 -6.05 -0.80 -18.85
C GLU A 96 -6.04 -0.46 -20.35
N LEU A 97 -6.63 0.68 -20.71
CA LEU A 97 -6.60 1.17 -22.09
C LEU A 97 -5.18 1.51 -22.55
N ALA A 98 -4.37 2.15 -21.71
CA ALA A 98 -3.00 2.50 -22.04
C ALA A 98 -2.11 1.26 -22.25
N MET A 99 -2.33 0.16 -21.52
CA MET A 99 -1.61 -1.11 -21.74
C MET A 99 -2.02 -1.76 -23.06
N ASN A 100 -3.30 -1.67 -23.42
CA ASN A 100 -3.81 -2.26 -24.65
C ASN A 100 -3.49 -1.44 -25.91
N TYR A 101 -3.40 -0.11 -25.79
CA TYR A 101 -3.39 0.81 -26.94
C TYR A 101 -2.26 1.83 -26.94
N SER A 102 -1.37 1.82 -25.94
CA SER A 102 -0.26 2.76 -25.83
C SER A 102 1.01 2.08 -25.32
N HIS A 103 1.92 2.86 -24.72
CA HIS A 103 3.22 2.41 -24.23
C HIS A 103 3.26 2.48 -22.69
N PRO A 104 2.91 1.40 -21.98
CA PRO A 104 3.09 1.33 -20.53
C PRO A 104 4.60 1.35 -20.17
N PRO A 105 4.97 1.68 -18.91
CA PRO A 105 6.34 1.55 -18.45
C PRO A 105 6.86 0.11 -18.59
N ASP A 106 8.05 -0.08 -19.16
CA ASP A 106 8.63 -1.42 -19.39
C ASP A 106 8.79 -2.19 -18.06
N GLU A 107 9.21 -1.51 -16.99
CA GLU A 107 9.39 -2.14 -15.68
C GLU A 107 8.08 -2.64 -15.07
N LEU A 108 6.95 -2.01 -15.41
CA LEU A 108 5.63 -2.50 -15.02
C LEU A 108 5.34 -3.85 -15.69
N GLY A 109 5.61 -3.96 -17.00
CA GLY A 109 5.42 -5.20 -17.75
C GLY A 109 6.22 -6.38 -17.16
N GLN A 110 7.45 -6.11 -16.72
CA GLN A 110 8.28 -7.11 -16.04
C GLN A 110 7.67 -7.55 -14.69
N ALA A 111 7.20 -6.61 -13.86
CA ALA A 111 6.57 -6.94 -12.59
C ALA A 111 5.29 -7.77 -12.77
N LEU A 112 4.43 -7.40 -13.74
CA LEU A 112 3.22 -8.14 -14.07
C LEU A 112 3.53 -9.56 -14.58
N THR A 113 4.56 -9.68 -15.43
CA THR A 113 5.05 -10.99 -15.92
C THR A 113 5.56 -11.86 -14.78
N ASN A 114 6.32 -11.28 -13.85
CA ASN A 114 6.80 -11.98 -12.65
C ASN A 114 5.64 -12.49 -11.80
N ILE A 115 4.62 -11.65 -11.57
CA ILE A 115 3.44 -12.04 -10.79
C ILE A 115 2.69 -13.17 -11.47
N HIS A 116 2.44 -13.08 -12.78
CA HIS A 116 1.75 -14.13 -13.52
C HIS A 116 2.52 -15.47 -13.48
N ARG A 117 3.85 -15.44 -13.66
CA ARG A 117 4.67 -16.67 -13.75
C ARG A 117 5.05 -17.27 -12.41
N MET A 118 5.40 -16.44 -11.45
CA MET A 118 5.99 -16.85 -10.16
C MET A 118 5.03 -16.65 -8.99
N GLY A 119 3.95 -15.88 -9.16
CA GLY A 119 3.04 -15.50 -8.08
C GLY A 119 3.59 -14.42 -7.16
N ASN A 120 4.65 -13.70 -7.57
CA ASN A 120 5.24 -12.58 -6.83
C ASN A 120 5.90 -11.56 -7.77
N SER A 121 5.94 -10.30 -7.35
CA SER A 121 6.52 -9.18 -8.13
C SER A 121 8.04 -9.22 -8.29
N PHE A 122 8.76 -9.95 -7.42
CA PHE A 122 10.21 -10.04 -7.43
C PHE A 122 10.75 -11.06 -8.46
N GLY A 123 9.88 -11.89 -9.05
CA GLY A 123 10.30 -12.98 -9.95
C GLY A 123 11.07 -14.09 -9.24
N GLU A 124 10.96 -14.14 -7.91
CA GLU A 124 11.73 -15.05 -7.06
C GLU A 124 11.04 -16.40 -6.89
N SER A 125 11.79 -17.43 -6.52
CA SER A 125 11.22 -18.74 -6.20
C SER A 125 10.36 -18.69 -4.94
N ASN A 126 9.16 -19.25 -4.97
CA ASN A 126 8.27 -19.32 -3.79
C ASN A 126 8.88 -20.10 -2.61
N LYS A 127 9.88 -20.97 -2.86
CA LYS A 127 10.68 -21.60 -1.80
C LYS A 127 11.42 -20.60 -0.91
N LYS A 128 11.71 -19.40 -1.44
CA LYS A 128 12.37 -18.32 -0.69
C LYS A 128 11.38 -17.50 0.13
N ARG A 129 10.06 -17.68 -0.02
CA ARG A 129 9.06 -16.81 0.60
C ARG A 129 9.10 -16.83 2.13
N THR A 130 9.52 -17.94 2.73
CA THR A 130 9.65 -18.07 4.19
C THR A 130 11.02 -17.68 4.74
N LYS A 131 11.97 -17.24 3.89
CA LYS A 131 13.34 -16.90 4.34
C LYS A 131 13.41 -15.85 5.43
N TRP A 132 12.45 -14.93 5.48
CA TRP A 132 12.36 -13.95 6.56
C TRP A 132 12.22 -14.59 7.95
N SER A 133 11.71 -15.82 8.05
CA SER A 133 11.56 -16.52 9.34
C SER A 133 12.88 -17.13 9.84
N GLU A 134 13.92 -17.19 9.01
CA GLU A 134 15.24 -17.66 9.42
C GLU A 134 15.86 -16.72 10.47
N GLY A 135 16.42 -17.30 11.53
CA GLY A 135 17.10 -16.53 12.59
C GLY A 135 16.17 -15.71 13.51
N ILE A 136 14.84 -15.87 13.40
CA ILE A 136 13.89 -15.11 14.24
C ILE A 136 13.84 -15.58 15.71
N GLY A 137 14.34 -16.77 16.01
CA GLY A 137 14.45 -17.33 17.37
C GLY A 137 13.31 -18.26 17.79
N PHE A 138 12.32 -18.51 16.93
CA PHE A 138 11.24 -19.48 17.16
C PHE A 138 10.71 -20.02 15.82
N PRO A 139 10.11 -21.22 15.80
CA PRO A 139 9.50 -21.74 14.58
C PRO A 139 8.23 -20.98 14.22
N VAL A 140 8.13 -20.51 12.97
CA VAL A 140 6.90 -19.94 12.41
C VAL A 140 6.07 -21.07 11.80
N LYS A 141 4.81 -21.20 12.20
CA LYS A 141 3.91 -22.26 11.72
C LYS A 141 3.53 -22.02 10.26
N VAL A 142 3.99 -22.89 9.37
CA VAL A 142 3.49 -22.99 7.98
C VAL A 142 2.29 -23.93 7.99
N LEU A 143 1.12 -23.42 7.62
CA LEU A 143 -0.11 -24.19 7.67
C LEU A 143 -0.11 -25.33 6.65
N LYS A 144 -0.54 -26.50 7.10
CA LYS A 144 -0.88 -27.63 6.23
C LYS A 144 -2.39 -27.72 6.07
N LYS A 145 -2.83 -28.39 5.00
CA LYS A 145 -4.25 -28.61 4.72
C LYS A 145 -4.95 -29.24 5.93
N GLY A 146 -6.06 -28.63 6.34
CA GLY A 146 -6.87 -29.06 7.49
C GLY A 146 -6.37 -28.57 8.87
N GLU A 147 -5.25 -27.85 8.94
CA GLU A 147 -4.81 -27.22 10.18
C GLU A 147 -5.62 -25.93 10.48
N HIS A 148 -5.64 -25.57 11.77
CA HIS A 148 -6.30 -24.39 12.32
C HIS A 148 -5.31 -23.44 12.99
N VAL A 149 -5.55 -22.13 12.87
CA VAL A 149 -4.96 -21.04 13.67
C VAL A 149 -6.00 -19.95 13.89
N GLU A 150 -5.87 -19.16 14.96
CA GLU A 150 -6.71 -17.96 15.14
C GLU A 150 -6.48 -16.94 14.01
N TYR A 151 -5.22 -16.61 13.73
CA TYR A 151 -4.83 -15.64 12.70
C TYR A 151 -4.02 -16.26 11.56
N LEU A 152 -4.50 -16.11 10.32
CA LEU A 152 -3.67 -16.31 9.15
C LEU A 152 -2.91 -15.02 8.84
N PHE A 153 -1.58 -15.04 8.99
CA PHE A 153 -0.72 -13.91 8.64
C PHE A 153 -0.32 -13.98 7.16
N ILE A 154 -0.90 -13.08 6.37
CA ILE A 154 -0.52 -12.83 4.98
C ILE A 154 0.62 -11.81 4.96
N VAL A 155 1.81 -12.31 4.58
CA VAL A 155 3.06 -11.53 4.58
C VAL A 155 3.19 -10.68 3.32
N ASP A 156 2.68 -11.20 2.21
CA ASP A 156 2.74 -10.63 0.85
C ASP A 156 4.19 -10.46 0.36
N ASP A 157 4.34 -9.95 -0.87
CA ASP A 157 5.61 -9.92 -1.60
C ASP A 157 6.71 -9.14 -0.88
N PHE A 158 6.45 -7.88 -0.50
CA PHE A 158 7.46 -7.03 0.13
C PHE A 158 7.90 -7.56 1.51
N GLY A 159 6.98 -8.11 2.29
CA GLY A 159 7.35 -8.76 3.55
C GLY A 159 8.17 -10.03 3.40
N SER A 160 8.01 -10.70 2.26
CA SER A 160 8.62 -12.00 2.01
C SER A 160 9.97 -11.90 1.31
N PHE A 161 10.15 -10.94 0.39
CA PHE A 161 11.29 -10.90 -0.52
C PHE A 161 12.15 -9.63 -0.39
N ASP A 162 11.58 -8.49 -0.02
CA ASP A 162 12.36 -7.26 0.18
C ASP A 162 13.07 -7.28 1.54
N LEU A 163 14.37 -7.00 1.57
CA LEU A 163 15.17 -7.10 2.79
C LEU A 163 14.64 -6.20 3.91
N ARG A 164 14.18 -4.98 3.58
CA ARG A 164 13.65 -4.05 4.57
C ARG A 164 12.29 -4.54 5.09
N GLY A 165 11.43 -5.00 4.18
CA GLY A 165 10.15 -5.62 4.49
C GLY A 165 10.31 -6.86 5.37
N GLN A 166 11.32 -7.71 5.13
CA GLN A 166 11.61 -8.89 5.95
C GLN A 166 11.94 -8.52 7.41
N GLU A 167 12.67 -7.43 7.66
CA GLU A 167 12.94 -6.97 9.03
C GLU A 167 11.67 -6.52 9.75
N ILE A 168 10.74 -5.87 9.03
CA ILE A 168 9.41 -5.50 9.56
C ILE A 168 8.59 -6.77 9.86
N THR A 169 8.56 -7.73 8.92
CA THR A 169 7.87 -9.02 9.12
C THR A 169 8.39 -9.74 10.35
N LYS A 170 9.71 -9.80 10.54
CA LYS A 170 10.35 -10.38 11.73
C LYS A 170 9.92 -9.64 13.00
N ALA A 171 9.87 -8.31 12.96
CA ALA A 171 9.49 -7.52 14.12
C ALA A 171 8.04 -7.80 14.55
N ILE A 172 7.12 -7.83 13.58
CA ILE A 172 5.71 -8.14 13.81
C ILE A 172 5.53 -9.58 14.34
N ALA A 173 6.19 -10.57 13.73
CA ALA A 173 6.09 -11.95 14.18
C ALA A 173 6.64 -12.15 15.60
N LYS A 174 7.70 -11.45 15.99
CA LYS A 174 8.20 -11.44 17.38
C LYS A 174 7.17 -10.82 18.34
N LEU A 175 6.52 -9.72 17.98
CA LEU A 175 5.45 -9.15 18.80
C LEU A 175 4.28 -10.12 18.96
N PHE A 176 3.86 -10.81 17.89
CA PHE A 176 2.84 -11.85 17.98
C PHE A 176 3.24 -12.96 18.94
N ARG A 177 4.51 -13.41 18.89
CA ARG A 177 5.04 -14.43 19.82
C ARG A 177 5.00 -13.94 21.27
N ILE A 178 5.42 -12.71 21.54
CA ILE A 178 5.45 -12.09 22.87
C ILE A 178 4.04 -11.96 23.45
N LEU A 179 3.07 -11.57 22.61
CA LEU A 179 1.68 -11.39 23.01
C LEU A 179 0.87 -12.70 23.04
N GLY A 180 1.50 -13.83 22.73
CA GLY A 180 0.86 -15.14 22.71
C GLY A 180 -0.22 -15.29 21.62
N ILE A 181 -0.08 -14.58 20.49
CA ILE A 181 -0.98 -14.66 19.35
C ILE A 181 -0.79 -16.01 18.64
N ASP A 182 -1.87 -16.77 18.44
CA ASP A 182 -1.85 -17.99 17.62
C ASP A 182 -1.94 -17.63 16.14
N PHE A 183 -0.79 -17.61 15.45
CA PHE A 183 -0.72 -17.29 14.03
C PHE A 183 -0.02 -18.37 13.21
N GLY A 184 -0.39 -18.44 11.93
CA GLY A 184 0.29 -19.25 10.92
C GLY A 184 0.40 -18.52 9.58
N ILE A 185 1.24 -19.02 8.69
CA ILE A 185 1.46 -18.48 7.33
C ILE A 185 1.17 -19.56 6.28
N LEU A 186 0.93 -19.16 5.03
CA LEU A 186 0.77 -20.09 3.89
C LEU A 186 2.12 -20.61 3.34
N GLY A 187 3.24 -19.98 3.73
CA GLY A 187 4.57 -20.35 3.26
C GLY A 187 4.67 -20.28 1.73
N GLU A 188 5.21 -21.33 1.10
CA GLU A 188 5.41 -21.38 -0.37
C GLU A 188 4.09 -21.33 -1.18
N LYS A 189 2.93 -21.53 -0.52
CA LYS A 189 1.61 -21.47 -1.17
C LYS A 189 1.05 -20.06 -1.27
N GLU A 190 1.59 -19.11 -0.52
CA GLU A 190 1.19 -17.71 -0.64
C GLU A 190 1.62 -17.15 -2.01
N LYS A 191 0.73 -16.35 -2.59
CA LYS A 191 1.00 -15.53 -3.78
C LYS A 191 0.67 -14.08 -3.45
N SER A 192 1.11 -13.17 -4.33
CA SER A 192 0.71 -11.78 -4.30
C SER A 192 -0.81 -11.63 -4.14
N ILE A 193 -1.23 -10.63 -3.38
CA ILE A 193 -2.65 -10.30 -3.18
C ILE A 193 -3.21 -9.43 -4.32
N GLY A 194 -2.34 -8.88 -5.17
CA GLY A 194 -2.73 -8.31 -6.46
C GLY A 194 -3.33 -6.89 -6.42
N ASP A 195 -3.30 -6.16 -5.29
CA ASP A 195 -3.84 -4.79 -5.23
C ASP A 195 -3.14 -3.88 -6.26
N HIS A 196 -1.81 -3.95 -6.34
CA HIS A 196 -1.03 -3.18 -7.31
C HIS A 196 -1.30 -3.59 -8.76
N VAL A 197 -1.57 -4.86 -9.02
CA VAL A 197 -1.95 -5.38 -10.36
C VAL A 197 -3.27 -4.75 -10.80
N ARG A 198 -4.28 -4.79 -9.92
CA ARG A 198 -5.59 -4.18 -10.16
C ARG A 198 -5.46 -2.67 -10.40
N LEU A 199 -4.70 -1.97 -9.56
CA LEU A 199 -4.51 -0.52 -9.67
C LEU A 199 -3.69 -0.14 -10.91
N ALA A 200 -2.83 -1.03 -11.40
CA ALA A 200 -2.10 -0.87 -12.65
C ALA A 200 -2.99 -1.07 -13.89
N GLY A 201 -4.26 -1.47 -13.72
CA GLY A 201 -5.23 -1.67 -14.81
C GLY A 201 -5.28 -3.11 -15.33
N GLU A 202 -4.52 -4.06 -14.75
CA GLU A 202 -4.51 -5.46 -15.16
C GLU A 202 -5.61 -6.25 -14.45
N PHE A 203 -6.87 -5.93 -14.78
CA PHE A 203 -8.03 -6.52 -14.10
C PHE A 203 -8.15 -8.02 -14.31
N GLY A 204 -7.81 -8.53 -15.50
CA GLY A 204 -7.85 -9.96 -15.79
C GLY A 204 -6.87 -10.76 -14.94
N LEU A 205 -5.62 -10.29 -14.84
CA LEU A 205 -4.62 -10.92 -13.98
C LEU A 205 -5.01 -10.82 -12.50
N PHE A 206 -5.57 -9.69 -12.06
CA PHE A 206 -6.07 -9.54 -10.69
C PHE A 206 -7.18 -10.56 -10.37
N GLU A 207 -8.14 -10.76 -11.27
CA GLU A 207 -9.21 -11.73 -11.10
C GLU A 207 -8.67 -13.17 -11.02
N GLU A 208 -7.67 -13.52 -11.84
CA GLU A 208 -6.99 -14.82 -11.77
C GLU A 208 -6.32 -15.03 -10.41
N ILE A 209 -5.56 -14.02 -9.94
CA ILE A 209 -4.88 -14.03 -8.65
C ILE A 209 -5.89 -14.20 -7.51
N ALA A 210 -6.95 -13.37 -7.48
CA ALA A 210 -7.95 -13.41 -6.43
C ALA A 210 -8.62 -14.78 -6.37
N LYS A 211 -9.08 -15.33 -7.51
CA LYS A 211 -9.69 -16.66 -7.57
C LYS A 211 -8.73 -17.77 -7.14
N SER A 212 -7.47 -17.73 -7.58
CA SER A 212 -6.43 -18.69 -7.16
C SER A 212 -6.21 -18.63 -5.65
N ASN A 213 -6.08 -17.43 -5.08
CA ASN A 213 -5.85 -17.23 -3.66
C ASN A 213 -7.05 -17.71 -2.84
N ILE A 214 -8.28 -17.37 -3.24
CA ILE A 214 -9.51 -17.84 -2.59
C ILE A 214 -9.59 -19.37 -2.61
N ASN A 215 -9.24 -20.01 -3.73
CA ASN A 215 -9.24 -21.47 -3.80
C ASN A 215 -8.20 -22.11 -2.87
N GLU A 216 -7.02 -21.50 -2.75
CA GLU A 216 -5.98 -21.97 -1.82
C GLU A 216 -6.42 -21.79 -0.36
N LEU A 217 -7.00 -20.63 -0.01
CA LEU A 217 -7.44 -20.30 1.35
C LEU A 217 -8.52 -21.27 1.88
N LYS A 218 -9.32 -21.90 1.01
CA LYS A 218 -10.32 -22.92 1.39
C LYS A 218 -9.71 -24.20 1.98
N ASN A 219 -8.40 -24.42 1.82
CA ASN A 219 -7.72 -25.60 2.36
C ASN A 219 -7.38 -25.48 3.85
N TYR A 220 -7.57 -24.31 4.45
CA TYR A 220 -7.15 -23.98 5.81
C TYR A 220 -8.31 -23.43 6.63
N SER A 221 -8.25 -23.61 7.94
CA SER A 221 -9.22 -23.04 8.87
C SER A 221 -8.57 -21.92 9.68
N PHE A 222 -9.23 -20.75 9.71
CA PHE A 222 -8.78 -19.60 10.48
C PHE A 222 -9.93 -18.64 10.75
N GLU A 223 -9.84 -17.90 11.85
CA GLU A 223 -10.85 -16.92 12.27
C GLU A 223 -10.70 -15.62 11.50
N LYS A 224 -9.48 -15.04 11.51
CA LYS A 224 -9.17 -13.75 10.90
C LYS A 224 -7.93 -13.82 10.01
N ILE A 225 -7.87 -12.92 9.03
CA ILE A 225 -6.66 -12.63 8.28
C ILE A 225 -5.99 -11.41 8.90
N ILE A 226 -4.70 -11.52 9.17
CA ILE A 226 -3.86 -10.39 9.56
C ILE A 226 -2.84 -10.11 8.46
N THR A 227 -2.53 -8.84 8.23
CA THR A 227 -1.47 -8.43 7.31
C THR A 227 -0.78 -7.16 7.80
N MET A 228 0.45 -6.95 7.32
CA MET A 228 1.22 -5.74 7.58
C MET A 228 1.23 -4.73 6.44
N ASP A 229 0.67 -5.11 5.29
CA ASP A 229 0.62 -4.24 4.13
C ASP A 229 -0.80 -3.64 4.00
N PRO A 230 -0.94 -2.31 4.14
CA PRO A 230 -2.19 -1.62 3.86
C PRO A 230 -2.80 -1.90 2.48
N HIS A 231 -1.99 -2.21 1.46
CA HIS A 231 -2.49 -2.56 0.13
C HIS A 231 -3.13 -3.95 0.11
N ALA A 232 -2.43 -4.96 0.67
CA ALA A 232 -2.99 -6.30 0.87
C ALA A 232 -4.26 -6.24 1.73
N PHE A 233 -4.23 -5.46 2.82
CA PHE A 233 -5.38 -5.23 3.70
C PHE A 233 -6.58 -4.68 2.93
N ASN A 234 -6.38 -3.64 2.11
CA ASN A 234 -7.43 -3.05 1.31
C ASN A 234 -8.01 -4.03 0.28
N SER A 235 -7.17 -4.77 -0.44
CA SER A 235 -7.62 -5.71 -1.47
C SER A 235 -8.41 -6.86 -0.85
N LEU A 236 -7.88 -7.49 0.20
CA LEU A 236 -8.56 -8.58 0.91
C LEU A 236 -9.90 -8.12 1.52
N LYS A 237 -9.97 -6.89 2.04
CA LYS A 237 -11.17 -6.38 2.71
C LYS A 237 -12.22 -5.83 1.75
N ASN A 238 -11.83 -5.14 0.69
CA ASN A 238 -12.75 -4.35 -0.14
C ASN A 238 -12.89 -4.89 -1.59
N GLU A 239 -11.92 -5.63 -2.09
CA GLU A 239 -11.90 -6.11 -3.48
C GLU A 239 -12.21 -7.60 -3.59
N TYR A 240 -11.63 -8.43 -2.73
CA TYR A 240 -11.89 -9.88 -2.67
C TYR A 240 -13.37 -10.25 -2.41
N PRO A 241 -14.18 -9.46 -1.67
CA PRO A 241 -15.62 -9.72 -1.54
C PRO A 241 -16.37 -9.74 -2.88
N LYS A 242 -15.88 -9.04 -3.91
CA LYS A 242 -16.46 -9.08 -5.27
C LYS A 242 -16.33 -10.46 -5.92
N PHE A 243 -15.45 -11.33 -5.39
CA PHE A 243 -15.26 -12.72 -5.80
C PHE A 243 -15.82 -13.72 -4.78
N ASN A 244 -16.82 -13.31 -3.99
CA ASN A 244 -17.49 -14.12 -2.96
C ASN A 244 -16.54 -14.63 -1.85
N PHE A 245 -15.51 -13.85 -1.52
CA PHE A 245 -14.65 -14.12 -0.38
C PHE A 245 -14.80 -13.01 0.67
N SER A 246 -15.44 -13.36 1.78
CA SER A 246 -15.61 -12.47 2.92
C SER A 246 -15.01 -13.13 4.15
N LYS A 247 -13.97 -12.50 4.70
CA LYS A 247 -13.31 -12.86 5.96
C LYS A 247 -13.01 -11.57 6.71
N ASP A 248 -12.91 -11.66 8.02
CA ASP A 248 -12.44 -10.55 8.83
C ASP A 248 -10.95 -10.34 8.56
N VAL A 249 -10.62 -9.19 8.00
CA VAL A 249 -9.25 -8.78 7.70
C VAL A 249 -8.89 -7.64 8.62
N ILE A 250 -7.76 -7.75 9.32
CA ILE A 250 -7.22 -6.72 10.21
C ILE A 250 -5.79 -6.37 9.80
N HIS A 251 -5.44 -5.10 9.95
CA HIS A 251 -4.05 -4.67 9.87
C HIS A 251 -3.35 -4.95 11.21
N TYR A 252 -2.05 -5.26 11.21
CA TYR A 252 -1.35 -5.65 12.44
C TYR A 252 -1.47 -4.62 13.57
N THR A 253 -1.49 -3.33 13.23
CA THR A 253 -1.67 -2.25 14.22
C THR A 253 -3.01 -2.33 14.93
N GLN A 254 -4.07 -2.83 14.30
CA GLN A 254 -5.36 -3.01 14.96
C GLN A 254 -5.26 -4.12 16.01
N LEU A 255 -4.60 -5.24 15.70
CA LEU A 255 -4.39 -6.33 16.66
C LEU A 255 -3.53 -5.88 17.84
N ILE A 256 -2.45 -5.16 17.59
CA ILE A 256 -1.58 -4.65 18.67
C ILE A 256 -2.34 -3.64 19.55
N ASP A 257 -3.18 -2.80 18.97
CA ASP A 257 -4.04 -1.86 19.70
C ASP A 257 -5.13 -2.57 20.53
N GLU A 258 -5.70 -3.67 20.02
CA GLU A 258 -6.59 -4.54 20.82
C GLU A 258 -5.88 -5.15 22.04
N ARG A 259 -4.56 -5.41 21.91
CA ARG A 259 -3.69 -5.95 22.98
C ARG A 259 -2.89 -4.88 23.71
N LEU A 260 -3.29 -3.60 23.60
CA LEU A 260 -2.52 -2.48 24.12
C LEU A 260 -2.31 -2.52 25.64
N ASN A 261 -3.28 -3.05 26.39
CA ASN A 261 -3.17 -3.19 27.84
C ASN A 261 -2.13 -4.24 28.26
N ASP A 262 -1.87 -5.24 27.42
CA ASP A 262 -0.85 -6.25 27.69
C ASP A 262 0.53 -5.74 27.29
N ILE A 263 0.64 -5.12 26.11
CA ILE A 263 1.92 -4.59 25.63
C ILE A 263 2.45 -3.48 26.54
N LYS A 264 1.59 -2.58 27.04
CA LYS A 264 1.98 -1.49 27.95
C LYS A 264 2.74 -1.95 29.20
N LYS A 265 2.47 -3.16 29.69
CA LYS A 265 3.08 -3.71 30.91
C LYS A 265 4.57 -4.06 30.73
N ILE A 266 5.00 -4.21 29.48
CA ILE A 266 6.35 -4.67 29.12
C ILE A 266 7.14 -3.63 28.32
N LEU A 267 6.61 -2.42 28.14
CA LEU A 267 7.31 -1.33 27.44
C LEU A 267 8.23 -0.58 28.41
N HIS A 268 9.48 -0.39 28.00
CA HIS A 268 10.45 0.47 28.68
C HIS A 268 10.58 1.84 27.99
N PRO A 269 11.00 2.88 28.74
CA PRO A 269 11.13 4.21 28.17
C PRO A 269 12.10 4.29 26.99
N LEU A 270 11.68 4.97 25.93
CA LEU A 270 12.54 5.34 24.79
C LEU A 270 12.64 6.85 24.68
N ASN A 271 13.82 7.37 24.37
CA ASN A 271 14.05 8.81 24.24
C ASN A 271 14.11 9.25 22.77
N TYR A 272 13.02 9.04 22.03
CA TYR A 272 12.87 9.51 20.65
C TYR A 272 11.87 10.66 20.57
N THR A 273 12.12 11.57 19.62
CA THR A 273 11.07 12.46 19.10
C THR A 273 10.60 11.84 17.78
N VAL A 274 9.36 11.38 17.75
CA VAL A 274 8.82 10.63 16.63
C VAL A 274 7.73 11.41 15.93
N THR A 275 7.61 11.22 14.62
CA THR A 275 6.43 11.61 13.84
C THR A 275 5.89 10.41 13.08
N TYR A 276 4.63 10.45 12.64
CA TYR A 276 3.99 9.31 11.98
C TYR A 276 3.53 9.66 10.56
N HIS A 277 3.74 8.75 9.61
CA HIS A 277 3.13 8.81 8.29
C HIS A 277 1.88 7.93 8.24
N ASP A 278 0.71 8.52 7.99
CA ASP A 278 -0.51 7.77 7.71
C ASP A 278 -0.48 7.17 6.28
N PRO A 279 -0.40 5.83 6.13
CA PRO A 279 -0.44 5.20 4.82
C PRO A 279 -1.81 5.41 4.16
N CYS A 280 -1.78 5.67 2.86
CA CYS A 280 -2.98 6.04 2.08
C CYS A 280 -4.08 4.96 2.17
N TYR A 281 -3.68 3.69 2.15
CA TYR A 281 -4.60 2.55 2.13
C TYR A 281 -5.06 2.13 3.53
N LEU A 282 -4.32 2.46 4.59
CA LEU A 282 -4.75 2.21 5.97
C LEU A 282 -5.71 3.33 6.42
N GLY A 283 -5.31 4.58 6.19
CA GLY A 283 -6.05 5.78 6.54
C GLY A 283 -7.15 6.10 5.54
N ARG A 284 -6.83 6.76 4.41
CA ARG A 284 -7.84 7.33 3.50
C ARG A 284 -8.82 6.32 2.91
N LYS A 285 -8.40 5.06 2.71
CA LYS A 285 -9.28 4.01 2.16
C LYS A 285 -10.09 3.28 3.23
N ASN A 286 -9.55 3.14 4.43
CA ASN A 286 -10.12 2.23 5.43
C ASN A 286 -10.42 2.87 6.79
N GLY A 287 -10.16 4.16 6.94
CA GLY A 287 -10.50 4.95 8.13
C GLY A 287 -9.65 4.67 9.38
N ILE A 288 -8.55 3.93 9.25
CA ILE A 288 -7.74 3.52 10.40
C ILE A 288 -6.64 4.56 10.61
N TYR A 289 -6.87 5.44 11.59
CA TYR A 289 -5.94 6.50 11.98
C TYR A 289 -5.50 6.38 13.45
N ASP A 290 -6.40 5.95 14.34
CA ASP A 290 -6.13 6.07 15.78
C ASP A 290 -5.34 4.90 16.35
N ALA A 291 -5.49 3.68 15.82
CA ALA A 291 -4.77 2.50 16.32
C ALA A 291 -3.23 2.69 16.28
N PRO A 292 -2.60 3.14 15.17
CA PRO A 292 -1.17 3.45 15.15
C PRO A 292 -0.77 4.50 16.21
N ARG A 293 -1.57 5.56 16.39
CA ARG A 293 -1.28 6.65 17.33
C ARG A 293 -1.33 6.19 18.78
N ARG A 294 -2.36 5.44 19.17
CA ARG A 294 -2.49 4.87 20.52
C ARG A 294 -1.32 3.94 20.87
N ILE A 295 -0.81 3.20 19.89
CA ILE A 295 0.39 2.38 20.06
C ILE A 295 1.62 3.26 20.31
N ILE A 296 1.84 4.29 19.49
CA ILE A 296 2.97 5.21 19.66
C ILE A 296 2.95 5.88 21.03
N GLU A 297 1.79 6.41 21.43
CA GLU A 297 1.60 7.11 22.71
C GLU A 297 1.69 6.18 23.93
N SER A 298 1.61 4.86 23.72
CA SER A 298 1.74 3.88 24.81
C SER A 298 3.17 3.68 25.27
N ILE A 299 4.16 4.08 24.46
CA ILE A 299 5.58 3.88 24.74
C ILE A 299 6.04 5.00 25.68
N PRO A 300 6.50 4.69 26.90
CA PRO A 300 6.98 5.70 27.84
C PRO A 300 8.17 6.49 27.26
N GLY A 301 8.28 7.78 27.59
CA GLY A 301 9.41 8.62 27.18
C GLY A 301 9.38 9.13 25.73
N ILE A 302 8.53 8.56 24.86
CA ILE A 302 8.39 9.03 23.47
C ILE A 302 7.78 10.43 23.47
N LYS A 303 8.38 11.32 22.67
CA LYS A 303 7.78 12.60 22.29
C LYS A 303 7.17 12.48 20.90
N PHE A 304 5.86 12.27 20.83
CA PHE A 304 5.14 12.20 19.55
C PHE A 304 4.76 13.61 19.06
N VAL A 305 5.17 13.95 17.84
CA VAL A 305 4.82 15.19 17.15
C VAL A 305 4.23 14.87 15.78
N GLU A 306 3.10 15.47 15.45
CA GLU A 306 2.45 15.25 14.16
C GLU A 306 3.02 16.16 13.07
N MET A 307 3.09 15.63 11.85
CA MET A 307 3.28 16.43 10.66
C MET A 307 2.02 17.26 10.37
N TYR A 308 2.17 18.41 9.70
CA TYR A 308 1.02 19.29 9.40
C TYR A 308 0.02 18.63 8.45
N ARG A 309 0.49 17.82 7.50
CA ARG A 309 -0.36 16.89 6.73
C ARG A 309 -0.37 15.56 7.44
N ASN A 310 -1.44 15.27 8.18
CA ASN A 310 -1.69 13.98 8.82
C ASN A 310 -3.11 13.49 8.51
N ARG A 311 -3.42 12.28 8.96
CA ARG A 311 -4.71 11.60 8.78
C ARG A 311 -5.13 11.61 7.30
N GLU A 312 -6.36 11.99 6.98
CA GLU A 312 -6.89 12.05 5.62
C GLU A 312 -6.09 13.01 4.72
N ASN A 313 -5.40 13.99 5.32
CA ASN A 313 -4.59 14.98 4.62
C ASN A 313 -3.13 14.55 4.39
N SER A 314 -2.73 13.37 4.87
CA SER A 314 -1.37 12.83 4.71
C SER A 314 -0.89 12.85 3.25
N PHE A 315 0.37 13.18 3.01
CA PHE A 315 0.91 13.21 1.66
C PHE A 315 1.25 11.80 1.15
N CYS A 316 1.48 11.61 -0.15
CA CYS A 316 1.77 10.29 -0.71
C CYS A 316 3.26 9.91 -0.54
N CYS A 317 3.56 8.64 -0.30
CA CYS A 317 4.92 8.08 -0.33
C CYS A 317 5.46 7.90 -1.75
N GLY A 318 4.60 7.71 -2.76
CA GLY A 318 5.00 7.49 -4.15
C GLY A 318 4.97 6.03 -4.64
N GLY A 319 4.84 5.03 -3.75
CA GLY A 319 4.95 3.61 -4.13
C GLY A 319 3.64 2.95 -4.60
N GLY A 320 2.47 3.54 -4.28
CA GLY A 320 1.16 2.99 -4.63
C GLY A 320 0.88 2.96 -6.14
N GLY A 321 -0.17 2.23 -6.55
CA GLY A 321 -0.58 2.17 -7.97
C GLY A 321 0.46 1.54 -8.91
N GLY A 322 1.41 0.78 -8.35
CA GLY A 322 2.54 0.18 -9.06
C GLY A 322 3.79 1.07 -9.14
N GLY A 323 3.75 2.30 -8.62
CA GLY A 323 4.87 3.25 -8.70
C GLY A 323 6.18 2.73 -8.11
N ILE A 324 6.11 1.80 -7.16
CA ILE A 324 7.27 1.09 -6.61
C ILE A 324 8.03 0.25 -7.65
N TRP A 325 7.39 -0.17 -8.74
CA TRP A 325 8.01 -1.03 -9.77
C TRP A 325 8.66 -0.25 -10.92
N TYR A 326 8.24 1.00 -11.17
CA TYR A 326 8.67 1.77 -12.34
C TYR A 326 9.24 3.16 -11.98
N ASP A 327 10.03 3.23 -10.91
CA ASP A 327 10.66 4.47 -10.43
C ASP A 327 11.54 5.15 -11.52
N SER A 328 12.22 4.38 -12.39
CA SER A 328 13.01 4.95 -13.50
C SER A 328 12.14 5.66 -14.53
N TYR A 329 10.92 5.18 -14.80
CA TYR A 329 9.95 5.90 -15.63
C TYR A 329 9.53 7.21 -14.96
N ILE A 330 9.18 7.19 -13.66
CA ILE A 330 8.76 8.37 -12.91
C ILE A 330 9.84 9.45 -12.92
N LYS A 331 11.11 9.06 -12.73
CA LYS A 331 12.28 9.96 -12.76
C LYS A 331 12.49 10.71 -14.07
N LYS A 332 11.91 10.25 -15.19
CA LYS A 332 11.98 10.98 -16.48
C LYS A 332 11.17 12.29 -16.45
N TYR A 333 10.13 12.36 -15.62
CA TYR A 333 9.18 13.47 -15.57
C TYR A 333 9.24 14.26 -14.27
N VAL A 334 9.66 13.62 -13.17
CA VAL A 334 9.57 14.17 -11.82
C VAL A 334 10.95 14.55 -11.31
N LYS A 335 11.09 15.81 -10.88
CA LYS A 335 12.35 16.32 -10.30
C LYS A 335 12.47 16.04 -8.79
N VAL A 336 11.36 16.16 -8.07
CA VAL A 336 11.27 15.91 -6.63
C VAL A 336 10.17 14.91 -6.38
N ARG A 337 10.50 13.77 -5.76
CA ARG A 337 9.52 12.71 -5.49
C ARG A 337 8.64 13.07 -4.29
N PRO A 338 7.39 12.59 -4.24
CA PRO A 338 6.52 12.80 -3.06
C PRO A 338 7.15 12.31 -1.74
N ALA A 339 7.92 11.21 -1.79
CA ALA A 339 8.68 10.71 -0.65
C ALA A 339 9.66 11.76 -0.09
N GLU A 340 10.36 12.49 -0.97
CA GLU A 340 11.36 13.50 -0.61
C GLU A 340 10.69 14.70 0.08
N GLU A 341 9.58 15.19 -0.47
CA GLU A 341 8.79 16.22 0.22
C GLU A 341 8.30 15.75 1.58
N ARG A 342 7.91 14.48 1.70
CA ARG A 342 7.36 13.93 2.93
C ARG A 342 8.41 13.77 4.02
N VAL A 343 9.62 13.31 3.71
CA VAL A 343 10.70 13.22 4.71
C VAL A 343 11.23 14.59 5.11
N LEU A 344 11.23 15.57 4.20
CA LEU A 344 11.54 16.97 4.53
C LEU A 344 10.48 17.58 5.46
N GLU A 345 9.20 17.27 5.23
CA GLU A 345 8.12 17.64 6.15
C GLU A 345 8.31 16.99 7.52
N ALA A 346 8.62 15.69 7.57
CA ALA A 346 8.90 14.96 8.81
C ALA A 346 10.06 15.60 9.58
N SER A 347 11.16 15.91 8.90
CA SER A 347 12.34 16.55 9.51
C SER A 347 12.02 17.93 10.12
N LYS A 348 11.15 18.73 9.47
CA LYS A 348 10.74 20.05 9.99
C LYS A 348 9.96 20.00 11.30
N THR A 349 9.40 18.85 11.68
CA THR A 349 8.75 18.67 12.98
C THR A 349 9.75 18.63 14.15
N GLY A 350 11.04 18.43 13.85
CA GLY A 350 12.08 18.15 14.85
C GLY A 350 12.15 16.68 15.28
N ALA A 351 11.37 15.79 14.65
CA ALA A 351 11.48 14.35 14.86
C ALA A 351 12.80 13.79 14.34
N ASN A 352 13.36 12.83 15.08
CA ASN A 352 14.51 12.03 14.67
C ASN A 352 14.12 10.62 14.19
N VAL A 353 12.85 10.23 14.34
CA VAL A 353 12.28 9.00 13.77
C VAL A 353 10.97 9.30 13.04
N LEU A 354 10.88 8.88 11.78
CA LEU A 354 9.65 8.80 11.00
C LEU A 354 9.07 7.39 11.10
N LEU A 355 7.95 7.27 11.79
CA LEU A 355 7.23 6.02 11.94
C LEU A 355 6.31 5.74 10.75
N VAL A 356 6.32 4.48 10.32
CA VAL A 356 5.46 3.94 9.26
C VAL A 356 4.74 2.69 9.73
N THR A 357 3.73 2.29 8.96
CA THR A 357 2.95 1.06 9.16
C THR A 357 2.65 0.39 7.82
N CYS A 358 3.58 0.51 6.87
CA CYS A 358 3.50 -0.06 5.54
C CYS A 358 4.93 -0.37 5.08
N PRO A 359 5.21 -1.58 4.59
CA PRO A 359 6.56 -1.94 4.12
C PRO A 359 6.99 -1.08 2.93
N ILE A 360 6.07 -0.73 2.04
CA ILE A 360 6.36 0.13 0.88
C ILE A 360 6.73 1.55 1.33
N ASP A 361 6.03 2.10 2.33
CA ASP A 361 6.37 3.42 2.89
C ASP A 361 7.79 3.41 3.50
N ALA A 362 8.18 2.32 4.18
CA ALA A 362 9.52 2.17 4.72
C ALA A 362 10.58 2.27 3.61
N ILE A 363 10.43 1.51 2.54
CA ILE A 363 11.34 1.50 1.39
C ILE A 363 11.43 2.89 0.74
N MET A 364 10.27 3.51 0.47
CA MET A 364 10.22 4.80 -0.21
C MET A 364 10.84 5.93 0.62
N PHE A 365 10.62 5.95 1.94
CA PHE A 365 11.17 7.00 2.80
C PHE A 365 12.64 6.79 3.13
N GLU A 366 13.12 5.55 3.26
CA GLU A 366 14.55 5.30 3.44
C GLU A 366 15.37 5.74 2.23
N ASP A 367 14.88 5.49 1.02
CA ASP A 367 15.51 6.01 -0.19
C ASP A 367 15.45 7.55 -0.25
N ALA A 368 14.31 8.15 0.11
CA ALA A 368 14.17 9.61 0.14
C ALA A 368 15.09 10.29 1.17
N ILE A 369 15.36 9.66 2.33
CA ILE A 369 16.29 10.19 3.33
C ILE A 369 17.71 10.31 2.78
N LYS A 370 18.16 9.33 1.97
CA LYS A 370 19.46 9.36 1.30
C LYS A 370 19.53 10.51 0.30
N VAL A 371 18.51 10.63 -0.55
CA VAL A 371 18.45 11.68 -1.59
C VAL A 371 18.38 13.10 -1.01
N THR A 372 17.71 13.27 0.14
CA THR A 372 17.52 14.59 0.78
C THR A 372 18.64 14.98 1.76
N GLY A 373 19.66 14.15 1.95
CA GLY A 373 20.76 14.42 2.87
C GLY A 373 20.35 14.42 4.35
N LEU A 374 19.31 13.65 4.68
CA LEU A 374 18.81 13.48 6.05
C LEU A 374 19.41 12.25 6.76
N GLU A 375 20.35 11.55 6.13
CA GLU A 375 21.07 10.43 6.73
C GLU A 375 21.69 10.82 8.08
N GLY A 376 21.50 9.96 9.09
CA GLY A 376 21.93 10.22 10.46
C GLY A 376 21.10 11.26 11.24
N LYS A 377 20.18 11.98 10.59
CA LYS A 377 19.31 12.98 11.23
C LYS A 377 17.88 12.47 11.42
N LEU A 378 17.37 11.73 10.44
CA LEU A 378 16.05 11.10 10.48
C LEU A 378 16.21 9.61 10.17
N LYS A 379 15.56 8.76 10.96
CA LYS A 379 15.50 7.31 10.73
C LYS A 379 14.07 6.91 10.40
N VAL A 380 13.88 5.97 9.47
CA VAL A 380 12.56 5.34 9.27
C VAL A 380 12.47 4.07 10.10
N MET A 381 11.36 3.90 10.81
CA MET A 381 11.07 2.68 11.56
C MET A 381 9.60 2.31 11.37
N ASP A 382 9.31 1.03 11.23
CA ASP A 382 7.95 0.55 11.44
C ASP A 382 7.62 0.57 12.94
N ILE A 383 6.35 0.81 13.29
CA ILE A 383 5.92 0.86 14.70
C ILE A 383 6.27 -0.44 15.45
N SER A 384 6.25 -1.60 14.77
CA SER A 384 6.62 -2.88 15.39
C SER A 384 8.08 -2.93 15.85
N GLU A 385 8.99 -2.31 15.11
CA GLU A 385 10.41 -2.25 15.47
C GLU A 385 10.61 -1.35 16.69
N LEU A 386 9.90 -0.22 16.75
CA LEU A 386 9.94 0.69 17.90
C LEU A 386 9.40 0.00 19.17
N LEU A 387 8.33 -0.78 19.05
CA LEU A 387 7.79 -1.56 20.16
C LEU A 387 8.79 -2.61 20.65
N LEU A 388 9.43 -3.36 19.74
CA LEU A 388 10.45 -4.32 20.14
C LEU A 388 11.67 -3.66 20.78
N GLU A 389 12.09 -2.50 20.29
CA GLU A 389 13.16 -1.73 20.92
C GLU A 389 12.78 -1.32 22.35
N SER A 390 11.53 -0.89 22.57
CA SER A 390 11.00 -0.55 23.89
C SER A 390 10.88 -1.77 24.81
N ILE A 391 10.56 -2.96 24.29
CA ILE A 391 10.52 -4.21 25.07
C ILE A 391 11.95 -4.65 25.47
N GLY A 392 12.96 -4.39 24.62
CA GLY A 392 14.36 -4.72 24.87
C GLY A 392 14.75 -6.16 24.51
N LYS A 393 16.05 -6.47 24.58
CA LYS A 393 16.65 -7.73 24.09
C LYS A 393 16.46 -8.96 25.01
N GLY A 394 15.44 -8.96 25.87
CA GLY A 394 15.25 -9.96 26.94
C GLY A 394 14.01 -10.85 26.81
N VAL A 395 13.27 -10.78 25.70
CA VAL A 395 12.03 -11.55 25.48
C VAL A 395 12.12 -12.40 24.23
#